data_AF-A0A419WJT1-F1
#
_entry.id   AF-A0A419WJT1-F1
#
_cell.length_a   1.000
_cell.length_b   1.000
_cell.length_c   1.000
_cell.angle_alpha   90.00
_cell.angle_beta   90.00
_cell.angle_gamma   90.00
#
_symmetry.space_group_name_H-M   'P 1'
#
loop_
_entity.id
_entity.type
_entity.pdbx_description
1 polymer ?
#
loop_
_entity_poly.entity_id
_entity_poly.type
_entity_poly.pdbx_seq_one_letter_code
_entity_poly.pdbx_strand_id
1 'polypeptide(L)'
;MGGDTTSVKLNQVESVLEDLEYPVTRDEAAAAYDDVTLVLAEGERNLGDLISKSSDDQFDSVDDLESELHNVLPREAVGEPYQSEGEG
;
A
#
# COMPACT_ATOMS: atom_id res chain seq x y z
N MET A 1 20.34 0.04 18.41
CA MET A 1 18.90 -0.21 18.29
C MET A 1 18.65 -0.26 16.79
N GLY A 2 18.69 -1.45 16.19
CA GLY A 2 18.12 -1.61 14.84
C GLY A 2 16.63 -1.67 15.08
N GLY A 3 15.88 -0.65 14.65
CA GLY A 3 14.43 -0.77 14.61
C GLY A 3 14.14 -1.85 13.58
N ASP A 4 13.51 -2.93 14.02
CA ASP A 4 13.11 -4.02 13.14
C ASP A 4 11.93 -3.54 12.28
N THR A 5 12.20 -2.67 11.31
CA THR A 5 11.19 -2.18 10.36
C THR A 5 10.52 -3.36 9.70
N THR A 6 9.20 -3.45 9.82
CA THR A 6 8.45 -4.60 9.33
C THR A 6 8.32 -4.49 7.81
N SER A 7 8.98 -5.39 7.08
CA SER A 7 8.90 -5.43 5.61
C SER A 7 7.72 -6.30 5.15
N VAL A 8 6.76 -5.71 4.43
CA VAL A 8 5.61 -6.41 3.84
C VAL A 8 5.69 -6.34 2.32
N LYS A 9 5.30 -7.40 1.62
CA LYS A 9 5.21 -7.38 0.15
C LYS A 9 3.89 -6.77 -0.29
N LEU A 10 3.86 -6.16 -1.47
CA LEU A 10 2.60 -5.64 -2.06
C LEU A 10 1.49 -6.69 -2.08
N ASN A 11 1.80 -7.94 -2.45
CA ASN A 11 0.81 -9.02 -2.46
C ASN A 11 0.34 -9.49 -1.07
N GLN A 12 0.93 -8.96 0.01
CA GLN A 12 0.55 -9.24 1.41
C GLN A 12 0.08 -7.97 2.12
N VAL A 13 0.07 -6.81 1.45
CA VAL A 13 -0.28 -5.53 2.06
C VAL A 13 -1.75 -5.52 2.48
N GLU A 14 -2.63 -6.10 1.65
CA GLU A 14 -4.07 -6.27 1.95
C GLU A 14 -4.27 -6.91 3.33
N SER A 15 -3.52 -7.97 3.63
CA SER A 15 -3.60 -8.69 4.91
C SER A 15 -3.10 -7.90 6.13
N VAL A 16 -2.27 -6.89 5.90
CA VAL A 16 -1.86 -5.96 6.95
C VAL A 16 -2.93 -4.88 7.09
N LEU A 17 -3.40 -4.31 5.98
CA LEU A 17 -4.42 -3.27 5.97
C LEU A 17 -5.75 -3.73 6.58
N GLU A 18 -6.13 -5.00 6.44
CA GLU A 18 -7.33 -5.58 7.07
C GLU A 18 -7.26 -5.65 8.61
N ASP A 19 -6.07 -5.54 9.20
CA ASP A 19 -5.88 -5.53 10.67
C ASP A 19 -6.24 -4.17 11.29
N LEU A 20 -6.42 -3.11 10.47
CA LEU A 20 -6.89 -1.81 10.94
C LEU A 20 -8.38 -1.81 11.30
N GLU A 21 -8.74 -0.97 12.26
CA GLU A 21 -10.15 -0.65 12.55
C GLU A 21 -10.67 0.42 11.59
N TYR A 22 -11.64 0.04 10.76
CA TYR A 22 -12.32 0.96 9.83
C TYR A 22 -13.62 1.51 10.43
N PRO A 23 -13.99 2.78 10.11
CA PRO A 23 -13.28 3.70 9.21
C PRO A 23 -12.03 4.32 9.87
N VAL A 24 -10.94 4.43 9.09
CA VAL A 24 -9.63 4.94 9.53
C VAL A 24 -9.24 6.18 8.75
N THR A 25 -8.68 7.19 9.41
CA THR A 25 -8.18 8.39 8.72
C THR A 25 -6.82 8.14 8.08
N ARG A 26 -6.51 8.90 7.02
CA ARG A 26 -5.20 8.85 6.35
C ARG A 26 -4.05 9.05 7.32
N ASP A 27 -4.17 10.01 8.25
CA ASP A 27 -3.13 10.34 9.23
C ASP A 27 -2.92 9.20 10.23
N GLU A 28 -4.01 8.58 10.71
CA GLU A 28 -3.94 7.42 11.62
C GLU A 28 -3.34 6.20 10.94
N ALA A 29 -3.78 5.87 9.72
CA ALA A 29 -3.24 4.75 8.95
C ALA A 29 -1.77 4.98 8.57
N ALA A 30 -1.41 6.21 8.19
CA ALA A 30 -0.02 6.56 7.89
C ALA A 30 0.88 6.43 9.13
N ALA A 31 0.43 6.91 10.29
CA ALA A 31 1.17 6.79 11.54
C ALA A 31 1.28 5.33 12.02
N ALA A 32 0.24 4.53 11.83
CA ALA A 32 0.25 3.10 12.16
C ALA A 32 1.27 2.32 11.31
N TYR A 33 1.47 2.74 10.07
CA TYR A 33 2.34 2.08 9.09
C TYR A 33 3.62 2.83 8.74
N ASP A 34 3.99 3.85 9.52
CA ASP A 34 5.24 4.60 9.36
C ASP A 34 6.49 3.73 9.60
N ASP A 35 6.37 2.63 10.35
CA ASP A 35 7.47 1.67 10.56
C ASP A 35 7.42 0.48 9.57
N VAL A 36 6.40 0.44 8.69
CA VAL A 36 6.19 -0.65 7.73
C VAL A 36 6.78 -0.29 6.38
N THR A 37 7.63 -1.17 5.86
CA THR A 37 8.26 -1.03 4.55
C THR A 37 7.59 -1.95 3.54
N LEU A 38 6.95 -1.34 2.54
CA LEU A 38 6.38 -2.00 1.38
C LEU A 38 7.50 -2.40 0.39
N VAL A 39 7.67 -3.70 0.20
CA VAL A 39 8.60 -4.29 -0.77
C VAL A 39 7.87 -4.46 -2.10
N LEU A 40 8.37 -3.76 -3.12
CA LEU A 40 7.84 -3.71 -4.47
C LEU A 40 8.71 -4.57 -5.40
N ALA A 41 8.26 -4.72 -6.66
CA ALA A 41 9.07 -5.40 -7.68
C ALA A 41 10.38 -4.63 -7.97
N GLU A 42 10.32 -3.30 -7.91
CA GLU A 42 11.47 -2.42 -8.06
C GLU A 42 11.69 -1.58 -6.79
N GLY A 43 12.41 -2.16 -5.84
CA GLY A 43 12.84 -1.51 -4.61
C GLY A 43 11.81 -1.58 -3.48
N GLU A 44 11.98 -0.68 -2.52
CA GLU A 44 11.19 -0.61 -1.29
C GLU A 44 10.73 0.81 -1.02
N ARG A 45 9.58 0.95 -0.37
CA ARG A 45 8.92 2.21 -0.03
C ARG A 45 8.30 2.10 1.35
N ASN A 46 8.18 3.22 2.04
CA ASN A 46 7.48 3.24 3.32
C ASN A 46 5.97 3.24 3.08
N LEU A 47 5.24 2.36 3.78
CA LEU A 47 3.79 2.22 3.61
C LEU A 47 3.05 3.46 4.14
N GLY A 48 3.44 3.95 5.31
CA GLY A 48 2.86 5.17 5.89
C GLY A 48 3.03 6.41 5.00
N ASP A 49 4.21 6.58 4.40
CA ASP A 49 4.49 7.68 3.45
C ASP A 49 3.61 7.59 2.18
N LEU A 50 3.32 6.38 1.70
CA LEU A 50 2.43 6.18 0.56
C LEU A 50 0.98 6.52 0.92
N ILE A 51 0.50 6.08 2.09
CA ILE A 51 -0.83 6.39 2.59
C ILE A 51 -0.99 7.91 2.78
N SER A 52 0.01 8.59 3.33
CA SER A 52 0.01 10.05 3.50
C SER A 52 -0.12 10.81 2.16
N LYS A 53 0.28 10.18 1.05
CA LYS A 53 0.18 10.74 -0.31
C LYS A 53 -1.15 10.41 -1.00
N SER A 54 -1.99 9.57 -0.41
CA SER A 54 -3.34 9.29 -0.92
C SER A 54 -4.18 10.56 -0.99
N SER A 55 -5.07 10.60 -1.98
CA SER A 55 -5.96 11.75 -2.20
C SER A 55 -7.07 11.78 -1.16
N ASP A 56 -7.52 10.61 -0.71
CA ASP A 56 -8.54 10.48 0.31
C ASP A 56 -8.02 10.79 1.72
N ASP A 57 -8.87 11.46 2.52
CA ASP A 57 -8.56 11.81 3.91
C ASP A 57 -9.00 10.71 4.90
N GLN A 58 -9.88 9.80 4.47
CA GLN A 58 -10.40 8.69 5.27
C GLN A 58 -10.79 7.51 4.36
N PHE A 59 -10.54 6.30 4.85
CA PHE A 59 -10.87 5.06 4.18
C PHE A 59 -11.97 4.33 4.95
N ASP A 60 -13.00 3.90 4.23
CA ASP A 60 -14.14 3.15 4.83
C ASP A 60 -13.87 1.64 4.87
N SER A 61 -12.91 1.16 4.06
CA SER A 61 -12.58 -0.27 3.94
C SER A 61 -11.16 -0.48 3.45
N VAL A 62 -10.64 -1.70 3.61
CA VAL A 62 -9.32 -2.11 3.12
C VAL A 62 -9.16 -1.91 1.61
N ASP A 63 -10.18 -2.24 0.83
CA ASP A 63 -10.21 -2.09 -0.63
C ASP A 63 -10.03 -0.63 -1.07
N ASP A 64 -10.64 0.30 -0.33
CA ASP A 64 -10.57 1.74 -0.58
C ASP A 64 -9.13 2.25 -0.38
N LEU A 65 -8.49 1.82 0.71
CA LEU A 65 -7.10 2.16 1.03
C LEU A 65 -6.11 1.51 0.05
N GLU A 66 -6.33 0.25 -0.30
CA GLU A 66 -5.51 -0.48 -1.27
C GLU A 66 -5.58 0.16 -2.66
N SER A 67 -6.78 0.51 -3.12
CA SER A 67 -7.01 1.21 -4.39
C SER A 67 -6.25 2.54 -4.44
N GLU A 68 -6.32 3.34 -3.38
CA GLU A 68 -5.57 4.60 -3.28
C GLU A 68 -4.06 4.36 -3.24
N LEU A 69 -3.59 3.32 -2.53
CA LEU A 69 -2.19 2.92 -2.54
C LEU A 69 -1.71 2.58 -3.96
N HIS A 70 -2.50 1.80 -4.71
CA HIS A 70 -2.22 1.48 -6.10
C HIS A 70 -2.25 2.70 -7.03
N ASN A 71 -3.05 3.72 -6.71
CA ASN A 71 -3.08 5.00 -7.43
C ASN A 71 -1.79 5.81 -7.23
N VAL A 72 -1.30 5.86 -5.99
CA VAL A 72 -0.05 6.55 -5.62
C VAL A 72 1.19 5.83 -6.16
N LEU A 73 1.13 4.50 -6.26
CA LEU A 73 2.24 3.69 -6.77
C LEU A 73 2.47 3.96 -8.27
N PRO A 74 3.73 4.19 -8.69
CA PRO A 74 4.03 4.32 -10.10
C PRO A 74 3.71 3.01 -10.81
N ARG A 75 3.09 3.07 -11.99
CA ARG A 75 2.74 1.92 -12.86
C ARG A 75 3.89 0.92 -13.09
N GLU A 76 5.14 1.37 -13.00
CA GLU A 76 6.35 0.54 -13.12
C GLU A 76 6.57 -0.36 -11.89
N ALA A 77 6.14 0.07 -10.70
CA ALA A 77 6.27 -0.67 -9.45
C ALA A 77 5.21 -1.77 -9.26
N VAL A 78 4.07 -1.67 -9.95
CA VAL A 78 2.97 -2.64 -9.90
C VAL A 78 3.27 -3.87 -10.77
N GLY A 79 4.35 -3.83 -11.57
CA GLY A 79 4.59 -4.78 -12.64
C GLY A 79 3.65 -4.48 -13.80
N GLU A 80 4.15 -4.56 -15.04
CA GLU A 80 3.30 -4.34 -16.20
C GLU A 80 2.06 -5.24 -16.11
N PRO A 81 0.83 -4.72 -16.31
CA PRO A 81 -0.27 -5.58 -16.59
C PRO A 81 0.09 -6.29 -17.90
N TYR A 82 0.50 -7.56 -17.80
CA TYR A 82 0.45 -8.48 -18.92
C TYR A 82 -1.03 -8.64 -19.30
N GLN A 83 -1.58 -7.64 -19.98
CA GLN A 83 -2.70 -7.81 -20.89
C GLN A 83 -2.11 -8.41 -22.18
N SER A 84 -1.51 -9.59 -22.04
CA SER A 84 -1.37 -10.53 -23.14
C SER A 84 -2.62 -11.39 -23.12
N GLU A 85 -3.70 -10.85 -23.65
CA GLU A 85 -4.75 -11.66 -24.25
C GLU A 85 -4.56 -11.52 -25.76
N GLY A 86 -3.82 -12.49 -26.31
CA GLY A 86 -3.93 -12.80 -27.72
C GLY A 86 -5.22 -13.59 -27.93
N GLU A 87 -6.06 -13.14 -28.86
CA GLU A 87 -7.11 -13.95 -29.45
C GLU A 87 -7.25 -13.60 -30.95
N GLY A 88 -7.00 -14.59 -31.81
CA GLY A 88 -7.68 -14.78 -33.11
C GLY A 88 -7.15 -14.07 -34.33
#